data_AF-A0A9P8D4R4-F1
#
_entry.id   AF-A0A9P8D4R4-F1
#
_cell.length_a   1.000
_cell.length_b   1.000
_cell.length_c   1.000
_cell.angle_alpha   90.00
_cell.angle_beta   90.00
_cell.angle_gamma   90.00
#
_symmetry.space_group_name_H-M   'P 1'
#
loop_
_entity.id
_entity.type
_entity.pdbx_description
1 polymer ?
#
loop_
_entity_poly.entity_id
_entity_poly.type
_entity_poly.pdbx_seq_one_letter_code
_entity_poly.pdbx_strand_id
1 'polypeptide(L)'
;MTFIKALIPLALYLAGAQAKSCSAGGKPTAEFCSKDLPLSCHNTTAVEDTCCFIPAGQLLQTQFWDSDPVAGPKDSWTIHGLWPDYCDGTYPQFCDKSREYTNIKDLVTKFLGKKTLSYMDKYWVSQDGNDESLWEHEFSKHGTCISTLEPSCYTNYETGAEAADYVKKTISLFKTLPTYKWLAEAGIKPSKTNTYTADEIVDALAEHHGARVTIGCYNGSLSEVWYHFNVKGSLQDGQFVSTEPDGSKSSCPDTGIKYAPKK
;
A
#
# COMPACT_ATOMS: atom_id res chain seq x y z
N MET A 1 78.07 29.93 0.58
CA MET A 1 77.80 29.68 2.03
C MET A 1 77.01 30.90 2.49
N THR A 2 75.70 30.84 2.67
CA THR A 2 75.03 30.16 3.79
C THR A 2 73.58 29.86 3.39
N PHE A 3 73.15 28.61 3.58
CA PHE A 3 71.77 28.16 3.39
C PHE A 3 70.93 28.57 4.60
N ILE A 4 69.79 29.24 4.39
CA ILE A 4 68.73 29.35 5.40
C ILE A 4 67.48 28.71 4.80
N LYS A 5 67.20 27.50 5.29
CA LYS A 5 65.95 26.76 5.05
C LYS A 5 64.84 27.47 5.81
N ALA A 6 63.88 28.05 5.10
CA ALA A 6 62.62 28.49 5.70
C ALA A 6 61.67 27.28 5.76
N LEU A 7 61.27 26.95 6.99
CA LEU A 7 60.32 25.89 7.32
C LEU A 7 58.91 26.29 6.88
N ILE A 8 58.26 25.40 6.12
CA ILE A 8 56.84 25.47 5.77
C ILE A 8 56.05 25.01 7.01
N PRO A 9 55.10 25.80 7.56
CA PRO A 9 54.21 25.29 8.58
C PRO A 9 53.14 24.42 7.91
N LEU A 10 53.12 23.15 8.32
CA LEU A 10 52.11 22.16 7.99
C LEU A 10 50.78 22.57 8.65
N ALA A 11 49.91 23.25 7.90
CA ALA A 11 48.55 23.54 8.36
C ALA A 11 47.74 22.24 8.37
N LEU A 12 47.43 21.73 9.57
CA LEU A 12 46.49 20.63 9.76
C LEU A 12 45.11 21.05 9.24
N TYR A 13 44.62 20.37 8.21
CA TYR A 13 43.21 20.36 7.86
C TYR A 13 42.45 19.56 8.93
N LEU A 14 41.90 20.25 9.93
CA LEU A 14 40.83 19.71 10.76
C LEU A 14 39.53 19.88 9.99
N ALA A 15 39.09 18.83 9.28
CA ALA A 15 37.72 18.73 8.83
C ALA A 15 36.82 18.62 10.06
N GLY A 16 36.28 19.76 10.51
CA GLY A 16 35.24 19.78 11.52
C GLY A 16 34.00 19.08 10.96
N ALA A 17 33.71 17.88 11.46
CA ALA A 17 32.41 17.27 11.30
C ALA A 17 31.38 18.20 11.94
N GLN A 18 30.65 18.94 11.13
CA GLN A 18 29.46 19.65 11.58
C GLN A 18 28.41 18.60 11.92
N ALA A 19 28.32 18.30 13.22
CA ALA A 19 27.16 17.60 13.77
C ALA A 19 25.93 18.44 13.43
N LYS A 20 25.09 17.92 12.52
CA LYS A 20 23.77 18.50 12.28
C LYS A 20 23.00 18.43 13.59
N SER A 21 22.67 19.60 14.11
CA SER A 21 21.75 19.80 15.21
C SER A 21 20.44 19.05 14.92
N CYS A 22 20.12 18.04 15.74
CA CYS A 22 18.80 17.43 15.74
C CYS A 22 17.81 18.43 16.36
N SER A 23 16.92 18.96 15.52
CA SER A 23 15.70 19.60 15.99
C SER A 23 14.77 18.52 16.54
N ALA A 24 14.50 18.56 17.85
CA ALA A 24 13.44 17.78 18.46
C ALA A 24 12.09 18.22 17.87
N GLY A 25 11.38 17.30 17.19
CA GLY A 25 10.07 17.54 16.61
C GLY A 25 9.86 17.07 15.15
N GLY A 26 10.81 16.34 14.55
CA GLY A 26 10.65 15.77 13.21
C GLY A 26 9.81 14.48 13.20
N LYS A 27 8.91 14.32 12.23
CA LYS A 27 8.23 13.04 11.95
C LYS A 27 9.27 11.95 11.61
N PRO A 28 8.98 10.66 11.86
CA PRO A 28 9.80 9.58 11.33
C PRO A 28 9.90 9.74 9.81
N THR A 29 11.11 9.74 9.27
CA THR A 29 11.34 9.77 7.81
C THR A 29 12.03 8.49 7.41
N ALA A 30 11.47 7.79 6.42
CA ALA A 30 12.17 6.70 5.74
C ALA A 30 13.46 7.24 5.11
N GLU A 31 14.49 6.39 5.02
CA GLU A 31 15.72 6.77 4.33
C GLU A 31 15.46 7.05 2.84
N PHE A 32 16.22 8.00 2.27
CA PHE A 32 16.08 8.35 0.85
C PHE A 32 16.63 7.23 -0.04
N CYS A 33 15.74 6.60 -0.80
CA CYS A 33 16.11 5.54 -1.74
C CYS A 33 16.74 6.07 -3.04
N SER A 34 17.73 5.34 -3.55
CA SER A 34 18.34 5.65 -4.84
C SER A 34 17.31 5.53 -5.97
N LYS A 35 17.36 6.48 -6.92
CA LYS A 35 16.50 6.46 -8.12
C LYS A 35 16.89 5.38 -9.13
N ASP A 36 18.06 4.79 -8.98
CA ASP A 36 18.59 3.78 -9.90
C ASP A 36 18.16 2.36 -9.53
N LEU A 37 17.42 2.19 -8.43
CA LEU A 37 16.89 0.90 -8.03
C LEU A 37 15.89 0.37 -9.07
N PRO A 38 15.89 -0.95 -9.31
CA PRO A 38 14.95 -1.56 -10.24
C PRO A 38 13.52 -1.45 -9.73
N LEU A 39 12.57 -1.51 -10.67
CA LEU A 39 11.17 -1.75 -10.35
C LEU A 39 11.04 -3.17 -9.79
N SER A 40 10.27 -3.36 -8.71
CA SER A 40 9.99 -4.69 -8.18
C SER A 40 9.41 -5.62 -9.24
N CYS A 41 9.71 -6.92 -9.14
CA CYS A 41 9.33 -7.94 -10.13
C CYS A 41 9.97 -7.81 -11.52
N HIS A 42 10.88 -6.85 -11.72
CA HIS A 42 11.68 -6.72 -12.94
C HIS A 42 13.20 -6.88 -12.70
N ASN A 43 13.62 -7.10 -11.46
CA ASN A 43 15.01 -7.40 -11.12
C ASN A 43 15.35 -8.87 -11.46
N THR A 44 16.54 -9.09 -12.00
CA THR A 44 17.04 -10.44 -12.31
C THR A 44 17.99 -11.00 -11.24
N THR A 45 18.35 -10.17 -10.26
CA THR A 45 19.22 -10.52 -9.12
C THR A 45 18.58 -10.01 -7.83
N ALA A 46 18.94 -10.61 -6.70
CA ALA A 46 18.53 -10.09 -5.39
C ALA A 46 19.00 -8.64 -5.22
N VAL A 47 18.15 -7.83 -4.59
CA VAL A 47 18.47 -6.46 -4.19
C VAL A 47 18.66 -6.46 -2.68
N GLU A 48 19.88 -6.15 -2.23
CA GLU A 48 20.27 -6.26 -0.82
C GLU A 48 19.60 -5.21 0.07
N ASP A 49 19.39 -4.00 -0.46
CA ASP A 49 18.75 -2.91 0.28
C ASP A 49 17.23 -3.07 0.27
N THR A 50 16.73 -3.82 1.25
CA THR A 50 15.29 -4.11 1.43
C THR A 50 14.52 -2.97 2.10
N CYS A 51 15.20 -1.91 2.54
CA CYS A 51 14.56 -0.66 2.96
C CYS A 51 14.15 0.20 1.75
N CYS A 52 14.75 -0.05 0.60
CA CYS A 52 14.46 0.64 -0.64
C CYS A 52 13.97 -0.25 -1.79
N PHE A 53 13.76 -1.53 -1.51
CA PHE A 53 13.21 -2.49 -2.45
C PHE A 53 12.31 -3.48 -1.70
N ILE A 54 11.12 -3.75 -2.24
CA ILE A 54 10.17 -4.72 -1.67
C ILE A 54 10.30 -6.04 -2.44
N PRO A 55 10.86 -7.12 -1.85
CA PRO A 55 11.00 -8.40 -2.55
C PRO A 55 9.65 -9.02 -2.97
N ALA A 56 8.65 -8.99 -2.08
CA ALA A 56 7.25 -9.29 -2.39
C ALA A 56 6.58 -8.04 -2.97
N GLY A 57 7.12 -7.57 -4.10
CA GLY A 57 6.84 -6.25 -4.62
C GLY A 57 5.72 -6.17 -5.66
N GLN A 58 4.91 -7.22 -5.82
CA GLN A 58 3.61 -7.13 -6.47
C GLN A 58 2.61 -6.67 -5.41
N LEU A 59 2.27 -5.38 -5.38
CA LEU A 59 1.40 -4.79 -4.38
C LEU A 59 -0.04 -4.73 -4.90
N LEU A 60 -0.99 -5.24 -4.13
CA LEU A 60 -2.40 -5.27 -4.48
C LEU A 60 -3.17 -4.29 -3.58
N GLN A 61 -3.69 -3.20 -4.13
CA GLN A 61 -4.69 -2.40 -3.41
C GLN A 61 -6.06 -3.06 -3.61
N THR A 62 -6.60 -3.64 -2.55
CA THR A 62 -7.83 -4.45 -2.61
C THR A 62 -9.04 -3.69 -2.05
N GLN A 63 -10.19 -3.88 -2.67
CA GLN A 63 -11.42 -3.17 -2.35
C GLN A 63 -12.60 -4.12 -2.23
N PHE A 64 -13.56 -3.75 -1.38
CA PHE A 64 -14.81 -4.45 -1.16
C PHE A 64 -16.03 -3.71 -1.72
N TRP A 65 -17.00 -4.51 -2.15
CA TRP A 65 -18.36 -4.09 -2.39
C TRP A 65 -19.34 -4.85 -1.48
N ASP A 66 -19.61 -4.26 -0.32
CA ASP A 66 -20.45 -4.86 0.71
C ASP A 66 -21.89 -4.35 0.61
N SER A 67 -22.76 -5.11 -0.07
CA SER A 67 -24.16 -4.74 -0.28
C SER A 67 -25.15 -5.35 0.72
N ASP A 68 -24.79 -6.45 1.39
CA ASP A 68 -25.64 -7.14 2.36
C ASP A 68 -24.80 -8.03 3.32
N PRO A 69 -24.57 -7.61 4.58
CA PRO A 69 -24.91 -6.30 5.13
C PRO A 69 -24.20 -5.15 4.41
N VAL A 70 -24.80 -3.96 4.43
CA VAL A 70 -24.21 -2.77 3.79
C VAL A 70 -23.09 -2.22 4.64
N ALA A 71 -21.91 -2.02 4.04
CA ALA A 71 -20.81 -1.29 4.66
C ALA A 71 -20.32 -0.13 3.76
N GLY A 72 -19.99 1.00 4.37
CA GLY A 72 -19.52 2.21 3.69
C GLY A 72 -20.59 2.95 2.87
N PRO A 73 -20.20 3.96 2.08
CA PRO A 73 -21.14 4.75 1.29
C PRO A 73 -21.81 3.95 0.16
N LYS A 74 -23.04 4.34 -0.20
CA LYS A 74 -23.84 3.65 -1.24
C LYS A 74 -23.22 3.75 -2.63
N ASP A 75 -22.43 4.78 -2.88
CA ASP A 75 -21.79 5.14 -4.14
C ASP A 75 -20.26 5.02 -4.07
N SER A 76 -19.77 4.17 -3.17
CA SER A 76 -18.33 3.92 -3.02
C SER A 76 -18.08 2.47 -2.69
N TRP A 77 -17.00 1.95 -3.25
CA TRP A 77 -16.32 0.78 -2.71
C TRP A 77 -15.62 1.15 -1.40
N THR A 78 -15.20 0.15 -0.64
CA THR A 78 -14.46 0.29 0.61
C THR A 78 -13.11 -0.40 0.49
N ILE A 79 -12.16 -0.05 1.35
CA ILE A 79 -10.84 -0.67 1.43
C ILE A 79 -11.01 -2.06 2.04
N HIS A 80 -10.42 -3.06 1.40
CA HIS A 80 -10.11 -4.34 2.00
C HIS A 80 -8.69 -4.26 2.62
N GLY A 81 -7.67 -4.02 1.79
CA GLY A 81 -6.28 -3.87 2.28
C GLY A 81 -5.26 -3.44 1.22
N LEU A 82 -3.99 -3.67 1.55
CA LEU A 82 -2.83 -3.51 0.67
C LEU A 82 -1.88 -4.69 0.85
N TRP A 83 -1.79 -5.59 -0.12
CA TRP A 83 -1.14 -6.88 0.07
C TRP A 83 0.15 -7.00 -0.74
N PRO A 84 1.26 -7.44 -0.13
CA PRO A 84 2.45 -7.81 -0.87
C PRO A 84 2.37 -9.26 -1.34
N ASP A 85 2.45 -9.47 -2.65
CA ASP A 85 2.60 -10.79 -3.27
C ASP A 85 4.02 -10.92 -3.84
N TYR A 86 4.53 -12.15 -3.88
CA TYR A 86 5.70 -12.47 -4.68
C TYR A 86 5.34 -12.41 -6.16
N CYS A 87 6.34 -12.15 -6.99
CA CYS A 87 6.18 -11.97 -8.43
C CYS A 87 5.71 -13.23 -9.19
N ASP A 88 5.66 -14.39 -8.52
CA ASP A 88 5.15 -15.66 -9.05
C ASP A 88 3.69 -15.93 -8.69
N GLY A 89 3.02 -14.99 -8.00
CA GLY A 89 1.63 -15.11 -7.59
C GLY A 89 1.42 -15.73 -6.21
N THR A 90 2.46 -16.30 -5.59
CA THR A 90 2.43 -16.70 -4.17
C THR A 90 2.56 -15.49 -3.26
N TYR A 91 2.26 -15.62 -1.96
CA TYR A 91 2.33 -14.48 -1.05
C TYR A 91 2.84 -14.84 0.35
N PRO A 92 3.61 -13.95 0.99
CA PRO A 92 3.95 -14.05 2.40
C PRO A 92 2.77 -13.62 3.29
N GLN A 93 2.71 -14.14 4.52
CA GLN A 93 1.70 -13.73 5.51
C GLN A 93 2.24 -13.86 6.93
N PHE A 94 1.80 -12.98 7.83
CA PHE A 94 2.16 -12.99 9.26
C PHE A 94 3.68 -13.05 9.49
N CYS A 95 4.42 -12.15 8.82
CA CYS A 95 5.86 -12.24 8.70
C CYS A 95 6.62 -11.86 9.97
N ASP A 96 6.02 -11.07 10.86
CA ASP A 96 6.65 -10.64 12.09
C ASP A 96 5.64 -10.48 13.24
N LYS A 97 5.60 -11.49 14.11
CA LYS A 97 4.74 -11.49 15.31
C LYS A 97 5.09 -10.40 16.32
N SER A 98 6.34 -9.92 16.33
CA SER A 98 6.77 -8.89 17.28
C SER A 98 6.20 -7.51 16.96
N ARG A 99 5.70 -7.33 15.74
CA ARG A 99 5.06 -6.10 15.24
C ARG A 99 3.55 -6.25 15.10
N GLU A 100 2.94 -7.31 15.60
CA GLU A 100 1.48 -7.41 15.65
C GLU A 100 0.93 -6.45 16.70
N TYR A 101 0.02 -5.56 16.29
CA TYR A 101 -0.63 -4.58 17.16
C TYR A 101 -2.11 -4.91 17.34
N THR A 102 -2.64 -4.58 18.52
CA THR A 102 -4.06 -4.71 18.85
C THR A 102 -4.72 -3.35 19.15
N ASN A 103 -4.16 -2.29 18.56
CA ASN A 103 -4.54 -0.89 18.82
C ASN A 103 -4.19 0.04 17.64
N ILE A 104 -4.43 -0.43 16.41
CA ILE A 104 -4.23 0.33 15.16
C ILE A 104 -4.95 1.68 15.22
N LYS A 105 -6.16 1.78 15.78
CA LYS A 105 -6.87 3.05 15.96
C LYS A 105 -6.09 4.09 16.76
N ASP A 106 -5.42 3.67 17.83
CA ASP A 106 -4.60 4.55 18.64
C ASP A 106 -3.34 4.97 17.90
N LEU A 107 -2.69 4.05 17.18
CA LEU A 107 -1.51 4.34 16.36
C LEU A 107 -1.84 5.33 15.24
N VAL A 108 -2.95 5.12 14.51
CA VAL A 108 -3.44 6.05 13.49
C VAL A 108 -3.74 7.41 14.10
N THR A 109 -4.40 7.46 15.25
CA THR A 109 -4.68 8.72 15.95
C THR A 109 -3.40 9.44 16.35
N LYS A 110 -2.41 8.73 16.87
CA LYS A 110 -1.10 9.25 17.29
C LYS A 110 -0.33 9.84 16.10
N PHE A 111 -0.18 9.07 15.02
CA PHE A 111 0.74 9.42 13.93
C PHE A 111 0.09 10.18 12.77
N LEU A 112 -1.19 9.91 12.47
CA LEU A 112 -1.91 10.46 11.31
C LEU A 112 -3.06 11.38 11.69
N GLY A 113 -3.45 11.40 12.96
CA GLY A 113 -4.49 12.26 13.51
C GLY A 113 -5.92 11.80 13.24
N LYS A 114 -6.87 12.39 13.98
CA LYS A 114 -8.29 12.01 13.99
C LYS A 114 -8.98 12.10 12.62
N LYS A 115 -8.53 12.99 11.73
CA LYS A 115 -9.09 13.10 10.37
C LYS A 115 -8.86 11.84 9.54
N THR A 116 -7.71 11.18 9.73
CA THR A 116 -7.39 9.92 9.04
C THR A 116 -8.24 8.80 9.61
N LEU A 117 -8.38 8.73 10.95
CA LEU A 117 -9.26 7.77 11.60
C LEU A 117 -10.71 7.90 11.10
N SER A 118 -11.27 9.11 11.08
CA SER A 118 -12.63 9.33 10.56
C SER A 118 -12.79 8.98 9.07
N TYR A 119 -11.71 8.97 8.30
CA TYR A 119 -11.74 8.47 6.92
C TYR A 119 -11.81 6.94 6.91
N MET A 120 -11.04 6.26 7.77
CA MET A 120 -11.09 4.81 7.93
C MET A 120 -12.46 4.34 8.43
N ASP A 121 -13.03 4.98 9.45
CA ASP A 121 -14.38 4.70 9.96
C ASP A 121 -15.48 4.82 8.89
N LYS A 122 -15.18 5.45 7.74
CA LYS A 122 -16.11 5.61 6.61
C LYS A 122 -15.79 4.69 5.44
N TYR A 123 -14.51 4.44 5.15
CA TYR A 123 -14.06 3.82 3.91
C TYR A 123 -13.25 2.54 4.09
N TRP A 124 -12.83 2.17 5.30
CA TRP A 124 -12.13 0.91 5.62
C TRP A 124 -12.87 0.24 6.77
N VAL A 125 -14.05 -0.29 6.45
CA VAL A 125 -15.03 -0.72 7.43
C VAL A 125 -15.27 -2.22 7.33
N SER A 126 -15.47 -2.87 8.46
CA SER A 126 -15.81 -4.28 8.54
C SER A 126 -17.33 -4.47 8.41
N GLN A 127 -17.74 -5.50 7.68
CA GLN A 127 -19.15 -5.90 7.58
C GLN A 127 -19.76 -6.30 8.94
N ASP A 128 -18.95 -6.78 9.88
CA ASP A 128 -19.40 -7.20 11.22
C ASP A 128 -19.40 -6.05 12.25
N GLY A 129 -18.98 -4.84 11.84
CA GLY A 129 -18.90 -3.66 12.70
C GLY A 129 -17.68 -3.60 13.61
N ASN A 130 -16.73 -4.54 13.50
CA ASN A 130 -15.47 -4.53 14.25
C ASN A 130 -14.29 -4.07 13.37
N ASP A 131 -14.28 -2.78 13.03
CA ASP A 131 -13.26 -2.19 12.16
C ASP A 131 -11.83 -2.35 12.72
N GLU A 132 -11.66 -2.31 14.05
CA GLU A 132 -10.34 -2.48 14.67
C GLU A 132 -9.75 -3.85 14.35
N SER A 133 -10.53 -4.93 14.53
CA SER A 133 -10.07 -6.29 14.23
C SER A 133 -9.73 -6.47 12.75
N LEU A 134 -10.43 -5.78 11.84
CA LEU A 134 -10.08 -5.77 10.42
C LEU A 134 -8.72 -5.10 10.23
N TRP A 135 -8.49 -3.92 10.80
CA TRP A 135 -7.22 -3.22 10.62
C TRP A 135 -6.03 -3.94 11.26
N GLU A 136 -6.24 -4.57 12.42
CA GLU A 136 -5.27 -5.47 13.05
C GLU A 136 -4.93 -6.64 12.13
N HIS A 137 -5.93 -7.30 11.53
CA HIS A 137 -5.73 -8.39 10.57
C HIS A 137 -4.92 -7.93 9.36
N GLU A 138 -5.31 -6.82 8.74
CA GLU A 138 -4.65 -6.31 7.53
C GLU A 138 -3.19 -5.94 7.80
N PHE A 139 -2.89 -5.30 8.92
CA PHE A 139 -1.52 -4.98 9.24
C PHE A 139 -0.71 -6.22 9.65
N SER A 140 -1.22 -7.05 10.57
CA SER A 140 -0.52 -8.24 11.06
C SER A 140 -0.22 -9.24 9.95
N LYS A 141 -1.18 -9.50 9.07
CA LYS A 141 -1.06 -10.48 7.99
C LYS A 141 -0.25 -9.94 6.82
N HIS A 142 -0.49 -8.71 6.38
CA HIS A 142 0.06 -8.17 5.14
C HIS A 142 1.09 -7.06 5.37
N GLY A 143 0.78 -6.09 6.23
CA GLY A 143 1.70 -4.99 6.55
C GLY A 143 3.05 -5.45 7.13
N THR A 144 3.05 -6.48 7.98
CA THR A 144 4.30 -7.06 8.52
C THR A 144 5.20 -7.68 7.45
N CYS A 145 4.66 -8.02 6.28
CA CYS A 145 5.39 -8.65 5.20
C CYS A 145 6.02 -7.67 4.20
N ILE A 146 5.88 -6.37 4.43
CA ILE A 146 6.47 -5.33 3.56
C ILE A 146 7.82 -4.93 4.15
N SER A 147 8.92 -5.36 3.52
CA SER A 147 10.28 -5.18 4.05
C SER A 147 10.66 -3.73 4.32
N THR A 148 10.13 -2.79 3.52
CA THR A 148 10.45 -1.37 3.67
C THR A 148 9.75 -0.73 4.87
N LEU A 149 8.84 -1.46 5.54
CA LEU A 149 8.22 -1.08 6.81
C LEU A 149 8.98 -1.63 8.03
N GLU A 150 10.09 -2.34 7.85
CA GLU A 150 10.89 -2.80 8.99
C GLU A 150 11.39 -1.60 9.82
N PRO A 151 11.36 -1.66 11.17
CA PRO A 151 11.80 -0.56 12.03
C PRO A 151 13.22 -0.06 11.72
N SER A 152 14.11 -0.94 11.24
CA SER A 152 15.48 -0.59 10.84
C SER A 152 15.55 0.38 9.65
N CYS A 153 14.47 0.51 8.87
CA CYS A 153 14.39 1.42 7.73
C CYS A 153 14.02 2.86 8.12
N TYR A 154 13.78 3.11 9.41
CA TYR A 154 13.37 4.41 9.95
C TYR A 154 14.51 5.10 10.68
N THR A 155 14.73 6.38 10.36
CA THR A 155 15.54 7.25 11.22
C THR A 155 14.69 7.74 12.40
N ASN A 156 15.17 7.51 13.63
CA ASN A 156 14.44 7.82 14.88
C ASN A 156 13.08 7.11 14.97
N TYR A 157 13.09 5.79 14.78
CA TYR A 157 11.91 4.96 14.87
C TYR A 157 11.14 5.14 16.19
N GLU A 158 9.81 5.24 16.09
CA GLU A 158 8.89 5.10 17.20
C GLU A 158 7.99 3.89 16.94
N THR A 159 7.76 3.06 17.96
CA THR A 159 6.90 1.87 17.85
C THR A 159 5.53 2.22 17.27
N GLY A 160 5.15 1.49 16.21
CA GLY A 160 3.89 1.62 15.49
C GLY A 160 3.89 2.68 14.38
N ALA A 161 5.00 3.39 14.15
CA ALA A 161 5.11 4.35 13.04
C ALA A 161 4.91 3.68 11.67
N GLU A 162 5.40 2.46 11.51
CA GLU A 162 5.30 1.66 10.30
C GLU A 162 3.87 1.17 10.03
N ALA A 163 3.09 0.88 11.07
CA ALA A 163 1.67 0.57 10.94
C ALA A 163 0.87 1.78 10.47
N ALA A 164 1.22 2.98 10.96
CA ALA A 164 0.64 4.21 10.47
C ALA A 164 1.02 4.49 9.00
N ASP A 165 2.27 4.24 8.59
CA ASP A 165 2.69 4.41 7.20
C ASP A 165 2.00 3.42 6.25
N TYR A 166 1.80 2.17 6.68
CA TYR A 166 0.96 1.20 5.96
C TYR A 166 -0.44 1.76 5.71
N VAL A 167 -1.13 2.18 6.77
CA VAL A 167 -2.48 2.76 6.68
C VAL A 167 -2.51 3.97 5.75
N LYS A 168 -1.54 4.87 5.91
CA LYS A 168 -1.42 6.08 5.08
C LYS A 168 -1.28 5.72 3.59
N LYS A 169 -0.44 4.74 3.25
CA LYS A 169 -0.26 4.32 1.86
C LYS A 169 -1.50 3.64 1.31
N THR A 170 -2.12 2.74 2.05
CA THR A 170 -3.37 2.07 1.65
C THR A 170 -4.46 3.08 1.31
N ILE A 171 -4.68 4.06 2.19
CA ILE A 171 -5.65 5.15 1.97
C ILE A 171 -5.26 6.01 0.76
N SER A 172 -3.97 6.32 0.60
CA SER A 172 -3.49 7.14 -0.50
C SER A 172 -3.75 6.49 -1.86
N LEU A 173 -3.49 5.19 -1.99
CA LEU A 173 -3.75 4.44 -3.22
C LEU A 173 -5.24 4.30 -3.47
N PHE A 174 -6.02 3.92 -2.46
CA PHE A 174 -7.48 3.79 -2.58
C PHE A 174 -8.14 5.06 -3.13
N LYS A 175 -7.70 6.24 -2.67
CA LYS A 175 -8.22 7.54 -3.17
C LYS A 175 -7.98 7.77 -4.67
N THR A 176 -6.98 7.13 -5.25
CA THR A 176 -6.68 7.20 -6.69
C THR A 176 -7.47 6.19 -7.53
N LEU A 177 -8.18 5.26 -6.87
CA LEU A 177 -8.86 4.12 -7.47
C LEU A 177 -10.37 4.14 -7.18
N PRO A 178 -11.13 5.16 -7.64
CA PRO A 178 -12.55 5.30 -7.37
C PRO A 178 -13.40 4.32 -8.20
N THR A 179 -13.34 3.02 -7.88
CA THR A 179 -13.97 1.91 -8.61
C THR A 179 -15.43 2.17 -8.98
N TYR A 180 -16.25 2.67 -8.05
CA TYR A 180 -17.67 2.98 -8.33
C TYR A 180 -17.81 3.99 -9.48
N LYS A 181 -16.99 5.04 -9.47
CA LYS A 181 -17.04 6.11 -10.46
C LYS A 181 -16.67 5.57 -11.84
N TRP A 182 -15.57 4.84 -11.95
CA TRP A 182 -15.10 4.27 -13.22
C TRP A 182 -16.12 3.30 -13.82
N LEU A 183 -16.67 2.39 -13.01
CA LEU A 183 -17.76 1.50 -13.46
C LEU A 183 -18.98 2.31 -13.91
N ALA A 184 -19.39 3.32 -13.14
CA ALA A 184 -20.55 4.13 -13.46
C ALA A 184 -20.38 4.97 -14.75
N GLU A 185 -19.16 5.44 -15.04
CA GLU A 185 -18.79 6.14 -16.28
C GLU A 185 -18.89 5.21 -17.50
N ALA A 186 -18.55 3.93 -17.34
CA ALA A 186 -18.76 2.87 -18.34
C ALA A 186 -20.21 2.34 -18.41
N GLY A 187 -21.14 2.90 -17.62
CA GLY A 187 -22.55 2.47 -17.57
C GLY A 187 -22.82 1.24 -16.70
N ILE A 188 -21.80 0.71 -16.01
CA ILE A 188 -21.89 -0.41 -15.07
C ILE A 188 -22.29 0.13 -13.69
N LYS A 189 -23.57 0.03 -13.35
CA LYS A 189 -24.11 0.54 -12.07
C LYS A 189 -24.74 -0.57 -11.26
N PRO A 190 -24.81 -0.43 -9.92
CA PRO A 190 -25.51 -1.41 -9.13
C PRO A 190 -26.98 -1.54 -9.56
N SER A 191 -27.44 -2.77 -9.75
CA SER A 191 -28.77 -3.08 -10.27
C SER A 191 -29.33 -4.35 -9.64
N LYS A 192 -30.65 -4.42 -9.49
CA LYS A 192 -31.35 -5.63 -9.02
C LYS A 192 -31.56 -6.66 -10.14
N THR A 193 -31.44 -6.24 -11.40
CA THR A 193 -31.85 -7.03 -12.57
C THR A 193 -30.75 -7.16 -13.60
N ASN A 194 -29.92 -6.13 -13.77
CA ASN A 194 -28.86 -6.16 -14.76
C ASN A 194 -27.72 -7.03 -14.27
N THR A 195 -27.09 -7.70 -15.22
CA THR A 195 -25.84 -8.43 -15.01
C THR A 195 -24.82 -7.96 -16.03
N TYR A 196 -23.55 -8.21 -15.73
CA TYR A 196 -22.41 -7.79 -16.53
C TYR A 196 -21.52 -8.99 -16.86
N THR A 197 -20.67 -8.82 -17.84
CA THR A 197 -19.58 -9.76 -18.14
C THR A 197 -18.31 -9.38 -17.38
N ALA A 198 -17.42 -10.34 -17.19
CA ALA A 198 -16.12 -10.11 -16.57
C ALA A 198 -15.31 -9.09 -17.38
N ASP A 199 -15.30 -9.21 -18.71
CA ASP A 199 -14.56 -8.30 -19.59
C ASP A 199 -15.10 -6.87 -19.54
N GLU A 200 -16.42 -6.66 -19.55
CA GLU A 200 -17.00 -5.30 -19.38
C GLU A 200 -16.50 -4.62 -18.09
N ILE A 201 -16.47 -5.37 -16.97
CA ILE A 201 -16.01 -4.84 -15.69
C ILE A 201 -14.51 -4.58 -15.72
N VAL A 202 -13.71 -5.55 -16.18
CA VAL A 202 -12.25 -5.44 -16.17
C VAL A 202 -11.77 -4.36 -17.13
N ASP A 203 -12.34 -4.27 -18.33
CA ASP A 203 -11.94 -3.28 -19.33
C ASP A 203 -12.26 -1.86 -18.86
N ALA A 204 -13.44 -1.64 -18.26
CA ALA A 204 -13.82 -0.35 -17.67
C ALA A 204 -12.85 0.12 -16.57
N LEU A 205 -12.34 -0.80 -15.76
CA LEU A 205 -11.38 -0.48 -14.70
C LEU A 205 -9.95 -0.33 -15.24
N ALA A 206 -9.57 -1.17 -16.20
CA ALA A 206 -8.25 -1.16 -16.81
C ALA A 206 -8.00 0.11 -17.63
N GLU A 207 -9.03 0.68 -18.27
CA GLU A 207 -8.93 1.95 -19.01
C GLU A 207 -8.37 3.09 -18.14
N HIS A 208 -8.71 3.11 -16.85
CA HIS A 208 -8.25 4.13 -15.92
C HIS A 208 -7.03 3.71 -15.10
N HIS A 209 -6.92 2.43 -14.72
CA HIS A 209 -5.77 1.91 -13.96
C HIS A 209 -4.51 1.83 -14.82
N GLY A 210 -4.64 1.59 -16.12
CA GLY A 210 -3.54 1.40 -17.06
C GLY A 210 -3.04 -0.04 -17.18
N ALA A 211 -3.65 -0.98 -16.46
CA ALA A 211 -3.40 -2.43 -16.54
C ALA A 211 -4.66 -3.20 -16.13
N ARG A 212 -4.74 -4.51 -16.41
CA ARG A 212 -5.88 -5.32 -15.96
C ARG A 212 -5.94 -5.42 -14.44
N VAL A 213 -7.15 -5.61 -13.91
CA VAL A 213 -7.42 -5.81 -12.49
C VAL A 213 -7.93 -7.22 -12.23
N THR A 214 -7.81 -7.70 -11.00
CA THR A 214 -8.51 -8.93 -10.57
C THR A 214 -9.87 -8.58 -10.00
N ILE A 215 -10.92 -9.30 -10.41
CA ILE A 215 -12.24 -9.20 -9.80
C ILE A 215 -12.60 -10.47 -9.03
N GLY A 216 -13.20 -10.31 -7.86
CA GLY A 216 -13.71 -11.37 -7.02
C GLY A 216 -15.22 -11.33 -6.94
N CYS A 217 -15.85 -12.50 -6.96
CA CYS A 217 -17.28 -12.66 -6.80
C CYS A 217 -17.62 -13.58 -5.63
N TYR A 218 -18.68 -13.24 -4.92
CA TYR A 218 -19.34 -14.09 -3.93
C TYR A 218 -20.73 -14.46 -4.44
N ASN A 219 -20.99 -15.76 -4.61
CA ASN A 219 -22.25 -16.29 -5.15
C ASN A 219 -22.70 -15.62 -6.47
N GLY A 220 -21.73 -15.36 -7.36
CA GLY A 220 -21.96 -14.69 -8.66
C GLY A 220 -22.25 -13.19 -8.58
N SER A 221 -22.15 -12.57 -7.40
CA SER A 221 -22.17 -11.12 -7.24
C SER A 221 -20.75 -10.60 -7.11
N LEU A 222 -20.44 -9.54 -7.85
CA LEU A 222 -19.20 -8.79 -7.72
C LEU A 222 -19.04 -8.31 -6.28
N SER A 223 -17.91 -8.65 -5.67
CA SER A 223 -17.62 -8.41 -4.25
C SER A 223 -16.25 -7.79 -4.01
N GLU A 224 -15.26 -8.06 -4.88
CA GLU A 224 -13.90 -7.56 -4.71
C GLU A 224 -13.29 -7.06 -6.02
N VAL A 225 -12.40 -6.08 -5.89
CA VAL A 225 -11.51 -5.62 -6.97
C VAL A 225 -10.10 -5.45 -6.40
N TRP A 226 -9.09 -5.98 -7.09
CA TRP A 226 -7.69 -5.87 -6.71
C TRP A 226 -6.90 -5.18 -7.82
N TYR A 227 -6.31 -4.03 -7.48
CA TYR A 227 -5.47 -3.24 -8.36
C TYR A 227 -4.00 -3.54 -8.12
N HIS A 228 -3.30 -3.93 -9.18
CA HIS A 228 -1.92 -4.43 -9.11
C HIS A 228 -0.91 -3.33 -9.41
N PHE A 229 0.15 -3.28 -8.60
CA PHE A 229 1.25 -2.35 -8.74
C PHE A 229 2.60 -3.04 -8.54
N ASN A 230 3.58 -2.66 -9.36
CA ASN A 230 4.99 -2.80 -9.01
C ASN A 230 5.49 -1.50 -8.38
N VAL A 231 6.49 -1.58 -7.52
CA VAL A 231 7.00 -0.47 -6.71
C VAL A 231 8.46 -0.22 -7.02
N LYS A 232 8.79 1.06 -7.25
CA LYS A 232 10.16 1.53 -7.34
C LYS A 232 10.48 2.37 -6.10
N GLY A 233 11.31 1.83 -5.21
CA GLY A 233 11.62 2.41 -3.91
C GLY A 233 10.84 1.76 -2.76
N SER A 234 10.58 2.54 -1.72
CA SER A 234 9.90 2.08 -0.51
C SER A 234 8.38 2.19 -0.59
N LEU A 235 7.66 1.52 0.32
CA LEU A 235 6.21 1.68 0.46
C LEU A 235 5.81 3.15 0.72
N GLN A 236 6.58 3.83 1.57
CA GLN A 236 6.29 5.15 2.11
C GLN A 236 6.27 6.20 0.99
N ASP A 237 7.34 6.24 0.19
CA ASP A 237 7.61 7.34 -0.76
C ASP A 237 7.94 6.85 -2.19
N GLY A 238 7.97 5.54 -2.41
CA GLY A 238 8.24 4.96 -3.72
C GLY A 238 7.15 5.23 -4.75
N GLN A 239 7.51 5.02 -6.01
CA GLN A 239 6.61 5.13 -7.14
C GLN A 239 5.86 3.80 -7.33
N PHE A 240 4.53 3.88 -7.35
CA PHE A 240 3.66 2.75 -7.67
C PHE A 240 3.33 2.81 -9.16
N VAL A 241 3.63 1.75 -9.87
CA VAL A 241 3.44 1.61 -11.32
C VAL A 241 2.42 0.51 -11.54
N SER A 242 1.28 0.84 -12.16
CA SER A 242 0.27 -0.16 -12.50
C SER A 242 0.88 -1.29 -13.33
N THR A 243 0.51 -2.52 -13.01
CA THR A 243 1.03 -3.73 -13.68
C THR A 243 -0.08 -4.74 -13.89
N GLU A 244 0.16 -5.69 -14.78
CA GLU A 244 -0.72 -6.83 -14.97
C GLU A 244 -0.78 -7.70 -13.69
N PRO A 245 -1.88 -8.44 -13.48
CA PRO A 245 -1.98 -9.41 -12.39
C PRO A 245 -0.85 -10.45 -12.45
N ASP A 246 -0.38 -10.87 -11.29
CA ASP A 246 0.62 -11.91 -11.07
C ASP A 246 0.09 -13.35 -11.25
N GLY A 247 -1.09 -13.50 -11.86
CA GLY A 247 -1.71 -14.77 -12.13
C GLY A 247 -3.23 -14.69 -12.23
N SER A 248 -3.86 -15.81 -12.63
CA SER A 248 -5.31 -15.91 -12.68
C SER A 248 -5.88 -16.17 -11.29
N LYS A 249 -6.33 -15.10 -10.61
CA LYS A 249 -6.92 -15.17 -9.26
C LYS A 249 -8.41 -14.83 -9.21
N SER A 250 -9.08 -14.61 -10.35
CA SER A 250 -10.49 -14.24 -10.35
C SER A 250 -11.40 -15.39 -9.92
N SER A 251 -12.42 -15.06 -9.12
CA SER A 251 -13.51 -15.98 -8.73
C SER A 251 -14.84 -15.68 -9.42
N CYS A 252 -14.87 -14.72 -10.35
CA CYS A 252 -16.07 -14.36 -11.10
C CYS A 252 -16.30 -15.27 -12.31
N PRO A 253 -17.57 -15.55 -12.68
CA PRO A 253 -17.88 -16.16 -13.97
C PRO A 253 -17.68 -15.17 -15.12
N ASP A 254 -17.48 -15.66 -16.34
CA ASP A 254 -17.29 -14.80 -17.53
C ASP A 254 -18.50 -13.90 -17.82
N THR A 255 -19.71 -14.36 -17.49
CA THR A 255 -20.96 -13.64 -17.74
C THR A 255 -21.95 -13.79 -16.59
N GLY A 256 -22.96 -12.92 -16.54
CA GLY A 256 -24.03 -13.00 -15.55
C GLY A 256 -23.63 -12.48 -14.17
N ILE A 257 -22.54 -11.72 -14.06
CA ILE A 257 -22.07 -11.12 -12.81
C ILE A 257 -23.10 -10.10 -12.33
N LYS A 258 -23.56 -10.25 -11.10
CA LYS A 258 -24.46 -9.27 -10.45
C LYS A 258 -23.62 -8.16 -9.84
N TYR A 259 -24.09 -6.93 -9.92
CA TYR A 259 -23.56 -5.83 -9.11
C TYR A 259 -24.68 -5.31 -8.23
N ALA A 260 -24.80 -5.85 -7.01
CA ALA A 260 -25.96 -5.62 -6.16
C ALA A 260 -25.96 -4.21 -5.55
N PRO A 261 -27.09 -3.49 -5.51
CA PRO A 261 -27.14 -2.16 -4.88
C PRO A 261 -27.04 -2.24 -3.36
N LYS A 262 -26.19 -1.37 -2.77
CA LYS A 262 -26.22 -1.08 -1.33
C LYS A 262 -27.57 -0.46 -0.96
N LYS A 263 -28.28 -1.07 -0.01
CA LYS A 263 -29.64 -0.66 0.40
C LYS A 263 -29.63 0.58 1.29
#